data_AF-A0A128A5R1-F1
#
_entry.id   AF-A0A128A5R1-F1
#
_cell.length_a   1.000
_cell.length_b   1.000
_cell.length_c   1.000
_cell.angle_alpha   90.00
_cell.angle_beta   90.00
_cell.angle_gamma   90.00
#
_symmetry.space_group_name_H-M   'P 1'
#
loop_
_entity.id
_entity.type
_entity.pdbx_description
1 polymer ?
#
loop_
_entity_poly.entity_id
_entity_poly.type
_entity_poly.pdbx_seq_one_letter_code
_entity_poly.pdbx_strand_id
1 'polypeptide(L)'
;MTCTNCKTPNPYGIVTKGNKIIHNKQNNESITDRRNGSLGGIEQFHNRALSICEKEMRPFSLTDFPNLTSGNFRQYIRKLRDKIDVVKNGRPKLYKIKGIELTGDSHRITDKVTGVSPEFDHLLESLRDQPPMIHDIHLKFESDLHSKLVSIGFSVNSSNHAIENIRYASLDNNVNTKILIYPKTTQIIIGCTFKPIIYDVSGVYSLISHLAQVQFYLSQLTKYETMIPEVKAWIVTRYDFNKDGSDSVNAQPFWREFESVSTGLIRFYLKKMPNGERIPRLEQVRTPNKPISQILEEIISQ
;
A
#
# COMPACT_ATOMS: atom_id res chain seq x y z
N MET A 1 40.73 28.77 -22.46
CA MET A 1 41.91 28.55 -21.60
C MET A 1 41.43 28.30 -20.17
N THR A 2 41.86 27.17 -19.58
CA THR A 2 41.92 26.78 -18.14
C THR A 2 40.60 26.85 -17.33
N CYS A 3 39.96 25.73 -16.92
CA CYS A 3 40.34 24.76 -15.85
C CYS A 3 40.74 25.50 -14.55
N THR A 4 40.20 25.23 -13.35
CA THR A 4 40.22 23.95 -12.63
C THR A 4 39.39 23.99 -11.33
N ASN A 5 38.87 22.83 -10.95
CA ASN A 5 38.41 22.44 -9.61
C ASN A 5 39.49 22.64 -8.53
N CYS A 6 39.08 23.01 -7.31
CA CYS A 6 39.81 22.70 -6.08
C CYS A 6 38.85 22.22 -4.99
N LYS A 7 38.94 20.93 -4.67
CA LYS A 7 38.44 20.31 -3.44
C LYS A 7 39.48 20.55 -2.33
N THR A 8 39.05 20.95 -1.14
CA THR A 8 39.89 20.97 0.07
C THR A 8 39.66 19.70 0.90
N PRO A 9 40.71 19.10 1.50
CA PRO A 9 40.58 17.93 2.37
C PRO A 9 40.50 18.29 3.87
N ASN A 10 39.85 17.35 4.56
CA ASN A 10 39.61 17.18 5.98
C ASN A 10 40.87 17.29 6.87
N PRO A 11 40.86 18.08 7.97
CA PRO A 11 41.82 17.95 9.05
C PRO A 11 41.17 17.23 10.24
N TYR A 12 41.87 16.22 10.77
CA TYR A 12 41.83 15.68 12.14
C TYR A 12 41.98 14.15 12.09
N GLY A 13 43.24 13.72 12.03
CA GLY A 13 43.63 12.38 12.48
C GLY A 13 43.93 12.41 13.97
N ILE A 14 43.62 11.33 14.68
CA ILE A 14 44.36 10.90 15.87
C ILE A 14 44.53 9.38 15.81
N VAL A 15 45.81 8.99 15.81
CA VAL A 15 46.33 7.65 16.02
C VAL A 15 46.52 7.46 17.52
N THR A 16 46.11 6.31 18.07
CA THR A 16 46.73 5.75 19.27
C THR A 16 46.92 4.24 19.11
N LYS A 17 48.19 3.83 19.13
CA LYS A 17 48.66 2.46 19.33
C LYS A 17 48.67 2.17 20.84
N GLY A 18 48.14 1.01 21.23
CA GLY A 18 48.26 0.47 22.58
C GLY A 18 48.51 -1.03 22.54
N ASN A 19 49.73 -1.42 22.90
CA ASN A 19 50.25 -2.79 22.93
C ASN A 19 49.48 -3.71 23.89
N LYS A 20 49.33 -4.98 23.53
CA LYS A 20 49.23 -6.07 24.53
C LYS A 20 49.96 -7.34 24.07
N ILE A 21 51.18 -7.42 24.58
CA ILE A 21 51.97 -8.57 25.05
C ILE A 21 51.41 -9.96 24.71
N ILE A 22 52.14 -10.67 23.85
CA ILE A 22 52.00 -12.10 23.57
C ILE A 22 52.74 -12.86 24.67
N HIS A 23 52.02 -13.58 25.52
CA HIS A 23 52.60 -14.62 26.35
C HIS A 23 52.27 -15.98 25.74
N ASN A 24 53.26 -16.54 25.06
CA ASN A 24 53.35 -17.95 24.74
C ASN A 24 53.62 -18.70 26.04
N LYS A 25 52.69 -19.55 26.48
CA LYS A 25 52.96 -20.59 27.47
C LYS A 25 52.35 -21.91 26.97
N GLN A 26 53.25 -22.81 26.62
CA GLN A 26 52.99 -24.19 26.27
C GLN A 26 52.44 -24.97 27.47
N ASN A 27 51.58 -25.93 27.12
CA ASN A 27 51.38 -27.23 27.73
C ASN A 27 51.08 -27.27 29.24
N ASN A 28 49.79 -27.44 29.54
CA ASN A 28 49.40 -28.44 30.53
C ASN A 28 48.26 -29.29 29.96
N GLU A 29 48.58 -30.56 29.83
CA GLU A 29 47.70 -31.66 29.47
C GLU A 29 46.49 -31.68 30.41
N SER A 30 45.30 -31.46 29.84
CA SER A 30 44.11 -32.17 30.31
C SER A 30 43.24 -32.42 29.08
N ILE A 31 43.41 -33.62 28.53
CA ILE A 31 42.42 -34.21 27.63
C ILE A 31 41.17 -34.40 28.49
N THR A 32 40.31 -33.38 28.51
CA THR A 32 38.92 -33.58 28.93
C THR A 32 38.21 -34.12 27.70
N ASP A 33 38.13 -35.44 27.64
CA ASP A 33 37.26 -36.19 26.75
C ASP A 33 35.80 -35.80 27.07
N ARG A 34 35.33 -34.66 26.56
CA ARG A 34 33.93 -34.23 26.66
C ARG A 34 33.10 -35.02 25.67
N ARG A 35 32.90 -36.31 25.97
CA ARG A 35 31.79 -37.11 25.45
C ARG A 35 30.47 -36.64 26.08
N ASN A 36 30.09 -35.38 25.84
CA ASN A 36 28.77 -34.88 26.23
C ASN A 36 27.83 -34.95 25.03
N GLY A 37 27.31 -36.15 24.82
CA GLY A 37 26.28 -36.44 23.84
C GLY A 37 25.98 -37.92 23.86
N SER A 38 25.47 -38.42 24.98
CA SER A 38 24.77 -39.72 25.02
C SER A 38 23.86 -39.81 23.79
N LEU A 39 23.99 -40.90 23.02
CA LEU A 39 23.09 -41.22 21.91
C LEU A 39 21.61 -41.13 22.32
N GLY A 40 21.30 -41.36 23.61
CA GLY A 40 19.96 -41.19 24.14
C GLY A 40 19.44 -39.75 24.12
N GLY A 41 20.30 -38.73 24.17
CA GLY A 41 19.87 -37.33 24.19
C GLY A 41 19.31 -36.84 22.85
N ILE A 42 19.90 -37.29 21.73
CA ILE A 42 19.41 -36.94 20.39
C ILE A 42 18.15 -37.74 20.03
N GLU A 43 18.08 -39.00 20.48
CA GLU A 43 16.91 -39.85 20.27
C GLU A 43 15.71 -39.35 21.06
N GLN A 44 15.90 -38.97 22.33
CA GLN A 44 14.86 -38.33 23.14
C GLN A 44 14.38 -37.01 22.52
N PHE A 45 15.29 -36.18 22.00
CA PHE A 45 14.94 -34.97 21.28
C PHE A 45 14.08 -35.27 20.04
N HIS A 46 14.52 -36.23 19.21
CA HIS A 46 13.79 -36.62 18.00
C HIS A 46 12.41 -37.20 18.33
N ASN A 47 12.29 -38.07 19.32
CA ASN A 47 11.02 -38.69 19.71
C ASN A 47 10.04 -37.65 20.28
N ARG A 48 10.54 -36.66 21.04
CA ARG A 48 9.70 -35.55 21.50
C ARG A 48 9.27 -34.65 20.34
N ALA A 49 10.17 -34.30 19.43
CA ALA A 49 9.86 -33.53 18.22
C ALA A 49 8.80 -34.23 17.35
N LEU A 50 8.96 -35.55 17.15
CA LEU A 50 7.99 -36.39 16.44
C LEU A 50 6.63 -36.38 17.14
N SER A 51 6.61 -36.59 18.46
CA SER A 51 5.36 -36.53 19.23
C SER A 51 4.65 -35.18 19.13
N ILE A 52 5.36 -34.06 19.06
CA ILE A 52 4.74 -32.73 18.88
C ILE A 52 4.13 -32.63 17.48
N CYS A 53 4.85 -33.05 16.45
CA CYS A 53 4.35 -32.99 15.07
C CYS A 53 3.17 -33.95 14.81
N GLU A 54 3.20 -35.18 15.36
CA GLU A 54 2.16 -36.20 15.11
C GLU A 54 0.94 -36.06 16.02
N LYS A 55 1.14 -35.77 17.31
CA LYS A 55 0.03 -35.75 18.28
C LYS A 55 -0.53 -34.37 18.50
N GLU A 56 0.33 -33.36 18.56
CA GLU A 56 -0.08 -31.96 18.79
C GLU A 56 -0.31 -31.21 17.46
N MET A 57 0.01 -31.83 16.31
CA MET A 57 -0.23 -31.31 14.96
C MET A 57 0.30 -29.89 14.71
N ARG A 58 1.41 -29.52 15.35
CA ARG A 58 2.02 -28.18 15.27
C ARG A 58 3.54 -28.23 15.06
N PRO A 59 4.17 -27.14 14.58
CA PRO A 59 5.62 -27.06 14.56
C PRO A 59 6.18 -26.88 15.98
N PHE A 60 7.48 -27.14 16.14
CA PHE A 60 8.19 -27.01 17.41
C PHE A 60 9.33 -25.98 17.34
N SER A 61 9.73 -25.49 18.51
CA SER A 61 10.80 -24.51 18.74
C SER A 61 11.62 -24.87 19.98
N LEU A 62 12.66 -24.09 20.31
CA LEU A 62 13.42 -24.27 21.56
C LEU A 62 12.52 -24.25 22.81
N THR A 63 11.43 -23.50 22.79
CA THR A 63 10.48 -23.39 23.91
C THR A 63 9.83 -24.71 24.27
N ASP A 64 9.75 -25.66 23.33
CA ASP A 64 9.17 -26.99 23.55
C ASP A 64 10.15 -27.96 24.25
N PHE A 65 11.40 -27.53 24.46
CA PHE A 65 12.47 -28.31 25.06
C PHE A 65 13.11 -27.53 26.22
N PRO A 66 12.38 -27.32 27.33
CA PRO A 66 12.85 -26.48 28.45
C PRO A 66 14.15 -26.98 29.09
N ASN A 67 14.46 -28.27 28.93
CA ASN A 67 15.67 -28.89 29.45
C ASN A 67 16.91 -28.67 28.54
N LEU A 68 16.75 -28.01 27.38
CA LEU A 68 17.83 -27.76 26.45
C LEU A 68 18.25 -26.30 26.46
N THR A 69 19.57 -26.08 26.43
CA THR A 69 20.12 -24.77 26.10
C THR A 69 19.94 -24.48 24.61
N SER A 70 19.94 -23.20 24.24
CA SER A 70 19.91 -22.77 22.84
C SER A 70 21.04 -23.40 22.00
N GLY A 71 22.22 -23.59 22.60
CA GLY A 71 23.37 -24.26 21.97
C GLY A 71 23.08 -25.73 21.67
N ASN A 72 22.59 -26.49 22.65
CA ASN A 72 22.29 -27.92 22.49
C ASN A 72 21.17 -28.14 21.49
N PHE A 73 20.10 -27.34 21.56
CA PHE A 73 19.00 -27.39 20.60
C PHE A 73 19.49 -27.17 19.16
N ARG A 74 20.33 -26.15 18.92
CA ARG A 74 20.92 -25.91 17.58
C ARG A 74 21.78 -27.07 17.11
N GLN A 75 22.55 -27.70 18.01
CA GLN A 75 23.34 -28.87 17.67
C GLN A 75 22.47 -30.06 17.27
N TYR A 76 21.35 -30.30 17.96
CA TYR A 76 20.40 -31.37 17.62
C TYR A 76 19.68 -31.10 16.29
N ILE A 77 19.19 -29.87 16.07
CA ILE A 77 18.66 -29.46 14.77
C ILE A 77 19.68 -29.69 13.65
N ARG A 78 20.94 -29.31 13.86
CA ARG A 78 22.00 -29.52 12.86
C ARG A 78 22.27 -30.99 12.57
N LYS A 79 22.26 -31.84 13.61
CA LYS A 79 22.46 -33.29 13.48
C LYS A 79 21.29 -33.99 12.79
N LEU A 80 20.07 -33.46 12.90
CA LEU A 80 18.84 -34.01 12.31
C LEU A 80 18.34 -33.21 11.10
N ARG A 81 19.22 -32.44 10.45
CA ARG A 81 18.87 -31.56 9.31
C ARG A 81 18.25 -32.30 8.12
N ASP A 82 18.57 -33.58 8.00
CA ASP A 82 18.05 -34.50 6.99
C ASP A 82 16.62 -34.95 7.30
N LYS A 83 16.20 -34.90 8.57
CA LYS A 83 14.87 -35.33 9.06
C LYS A 83 13.94 -34.17 9.45
N ILE A 84 14.43 -32.93 9.44
CA ILE A 84 13.71 -31.75 9.92
C ILE A 84 13.60 -30.71 8.80
N ASP A 85 12.41 -30.13 8.64
CA ASP A 85 12.16 -28.94 7.81
C ASP A 85 12.04 -27.68 8.67
N VAL A 86 12.39 -26.54 8.09
CA VAL A 86 12.13 -25.22 8.68
C VAL A 86 10.75 -24.75 8.23
N VAL A 87 9.85 -24.48 9.17
CA VAL A 87 8.49 -23.98 8.91
C VAL A 87 8.43 -22.45 8.89
N LYS A 88 9.06 -21.80 9.88
CA LYS A 88 9.16 -20.33 9.96
C LYS A 88 10.58 -19.92 10.31
N ASN A 89 11.16 -19.05 9.51
CA ASN A 89 12.46 -18.43 9.79
C ASN A 89 12.22 -17.13 10.59
N GLY A 90 12.22 -17.22 11.93
CA GLY A 90 11.90 -16.11 12.82
C GLY A 90 12.52 -16.26 14.22
N ARG A 91 12.01 -15.49 15.19
CA ARG A 91 12.35 -15.62 16.62
C ARG A 91 11.06 -15.83 17.43
N PRO A 92 10.73 -17.07 17.85
CA PRO A 92 11.52 -18.28 17.68
C PRO A 92 11.48 -18.83 16.24
N LYS A 93 12.53 -19.57 15.87
CA LYS A 93 12.59 -20.32 14.61
C LYS A 93 11.84 -21.64 14.79
N LEU A 94 10.97 -21.97 13.84
CA LEU A 94 10.07 -23.10 13.94
C LEU A 94 10.45 -24.22 12.97
N TYR A 95 10.34 -25.45 13.45
CA TYR A 95 10.76 -26.66 12.76
C TYR A 95 9.63 -27.69 12.76
N LYS A 96 9.67 -28.62 11.81
CA LYS A 96 8.81 -29.82 11.78
C LYS A 96 9.61 -31.05 11.36
N ILE A 97 9.11 -32.24 11.68
CA ILE A 97 9.66 -33.48 11.11
C ILE A 97 9.22 -33.58 9.64
N LYS A 98 10.16 -33.95 8.77
CA LYS A 98 9.90 -34.17 7.34
C LYS A 98 8.87 -35.28 7.13
N GLY A 99 7.99 -35.09 6.15
CA GLY A 99 6.95 -36.06 5.81
C GLY A 99 5.69 -35.99 6.69
N ILE A 100 5.68 -35.18 7.75
CA ILE A 100 4.46 -34.92 8.53
C ILE A 100 3.75 -33.69 7.97
N GLU A 101 2.50 -33.89 7.57
CA GLU A 101 1.54 -32.83 7.28
C GLU A 101 0.99 -32.27 8.60
N LEU A 102 1.11 -30.97 8.78
CA LEU A 102 0.54 -30.27 9.93
C LEU A 102 -0.83 -29.71 9.49
N THR A 103 -1.86 -29.83 10.32
CA THR A 103 -3.19 -29.33 10.00
C THR A 103 -3.20 -27.80 9.97
N GLY A 104 -3.31 -27.22 8.77
CA GLY A 104 -3.98 -25.96 8.43
C GLY A 104 -3.53 -24.62 9.04
N ASP A 105 -2.94 -24.59 10.23
CA ASP A 105 -2.68 -23.37 11.00
C ASP A 105 -1.19 -22.95 10.98
N SER A 106 -0.36 -23.56 10.12
CA SER A 106 1.00 -23.07 9.87
C SER A 106 1.04 -21.65 9.28
N HIS A 107 -0.09 -21.16 8.77
CA HIS A 107 -0.28 -19.79 8.29
C HIS A 107 -0.70 -18.80 9.40
N ARG A 108 -1.06 -19.25 10.61
CA ARG A 108 -1.49 -18.38 11.71
C ARG A 108 -0.37 -17.79 12.56
N ILE A 109 0.89 -18.00 12.19
CA ILE A 109 2.04 -17.44 12.93
C ILE A 109 2.38 -16.05 12.39
N THR A 110 1.38 -15.18 12.37
CA THR A 110 1.61 -13.73 12.35
C THR A 110 2.09 -13.35 13.76
N ASP A 111 3.19 -12.60 13.86
CA ASP A 111 3.72 -12.10 15.15
C ASP A 111 2.81 -11.04 15.82
N LYS A 112 1.55 -10.95 15.38
CA LYS A 112 0.52 -10.05 15.87
C LYS A 112 -0.81 -10.80 15.93
N VAL A 113 -1.51 -10.59 17.04
CA VAL A 113 -2.89 -11.02 17.30
C VAL A 113 -3.73 -10.68 16.07
N THR A 114 -4.27 -11.70 15.38
CA THR A 114 -5.25 -11.53 14.28
C THR A 114 -6.66 -11.32 14.82
N GLY A 115 -6.80 -11.00 16.11
CA GLY A 115 -7.98 -10.34 16.60
C GLY A 115 -7.96 -8.94 16.03
N VAL A 116 -9.03 -8.55 15.34
CA VAL A 116 -9.33 -7.14 15.18
C VAL A 116 -9.33 -6.56 16.59
N SER A 117 -8.38 -5.68 16.89
CA SER A 117 -8.37 -5.08 18.21
C SER A 117 -9.64 -4.22 18.33
N PRO A 118 -10.25 -4.10 19.52
CA PRO A 118 -11.43 -3.26 19.69
C PRO A 118 -11.25 -1.84 19.11
N GLU A 119 -10.01 -1.34 19.13
CA GLU A 119 -9.66 -0.07 18.51
C GLU A 119 -9.80 -0.10 16.97
N PHE A 120 -9.43 -1.19 16.30
CA PHE A 120 -9.61 -1.31 14.85
C PHE A 120 -11.09 -1.49 14.47
N ASP A 121 -11.87 -2.24 15.27
CA ASP A 121 -13.33 -2.32 15.07
C ASP A 121 -13.97 -0.95 15.20
N HIS A 122 -13.61 -0.17 16.22
CA HIS A 122 -14.07 1.21 16.39
C HIS A 122 -13.67 2.12 15.21
N LEU A 123 -12.49 1.92 14.61
CA LEU A 123 -12.08 2.67 13.42
C LEU A 123 -12.90 2.29 12.18
N LEU A 124 -13.31 1.04 12.05
CA LEU A 124 -14.18 0.61 10.96
C LEU A 124 -15.62 1.09 11.17
N GLU A 125 -16.11 1.06 12.40
CA GLU A 125 -17.42 1.57 12.78
C GLU A 125 -17.53 3.08 12.52
N SER A 126 -16.52 3.87 12.92
CA SER A 126 -16.52 5.32 12.66
C SER A 126 -16.54 5.67 11.17
N LEU A 127 -16.04 4.78 10.31
CA LEU A 127 -16.11 4.92 8.85
C LEU A 127 -17.43 4.45 8.26
N ARG A 128 -18.15 3.53 8.92
CA ARG A 128 -19.41 2.97 8.42
C ARG A 128 -20.44 4.08 8.21
N ASP A 129 -20.55 4.98 9.16
CA ASP A 129 -21.56 6.04 9.22
C ASP A 129 -21.21 7.25 8.35
N GLN A 130 -19.98 7.30 7.82
CA GLN A 130 -19.56 8.39 6.94
C GLN A 130 -20.17 8.20 5.55
N PRO A 131 -20.71 9.27 4.96
CA PRO A 131 -21.22 9.20 3.60
C PRO A 131 -20.05 8.90 2.66
N PRO A 132 -20.27 8.05 1.64
CA PRO A 132 -19.26 7.85 0.61
C PRO A 132 -19.02 9.18 -0.14
N MET A 133 -17.75 9.49 -0.38
CA MET A 133 -17.32 10.72 -1.03
C MET A 133 -16.43 10.40 -2.24
N ILE A 134 -16.38 11.32 -3.21
CA ILE A 134 -15.50 11.25 -4.38
C ILE A 134 -14.52 12.43 -4.29
N HIS A 135 -13.22 12.12 -4.33
CA HIS A 135 -12.18 13.15 -4.38
C HIS A 135 -11.64 13.41 -5.76
N ASP A 136 -11.45 12.36 -6.55
CA ASP A 136 -10.92 12.45 -7.90
C ASP A 136 -11.88 11.75 -8.84
N ILE A 137 -12.22 12.40 -9.95
CA ILE A 137 -13.01 11.83 -11.03
C ILE A 137 -12.37 12.14 -12.36
N HIS A 138 -12.23 11.10 -13.18
CA HIS A 138 -11.69 11.14 -14.52
C HIS A 138 -12.81 10.82 -15.50
N LEU A 139 -12.97 11.71 -16.47
CA LEU A 139 -13.97 11.61 -17.51
C LEU A 139 -13.31 11.75 -18.87
N LYS A 140 -13.95 11.20 -19.90
CA LYS A 140 -13.57 11.44 -21.28
C LYS A 140 -14.78 11.55 -22.20
N PHE A 141 -14.61 12.25 -23.30
CA PHE A 141 -15.56 12.24 -24.42
C PHE A 141 -14.80 12.40 -25.75
N GLU A 142 -15.43 12.00 -26.83
CA GLU A 142 -14.88 12.17 -28.18
C GLU A 142 -15.39 13.48 -28.80
N SER A 143 -14.51 14.18 -29.51
CA SER A 143 -14.84 15.43 -30.22
C SER A 143 -13.73 15.79 -31.20
N ASP A 144 -14.03 16.67 -32.16
CA ASP A 144 -13.08 17.29 -33.11
C ASP A 144 -12.34 18.51 -32.53
N LEU A 145 -12.53 18.78 -31.23
CA LEU A 145 -12.03 19.94 -30.49
C LEU A 145 -10.53 20.18 -30.68
N HIS A 146 -9.72 19.11 -30.71
CA HIS A 146 -8.28 19.21 -30.90
C HIS A 146 -7.92 19.92 -32.19
N SER A 147 -8.44 19.44 -33.32
CA SER A 147 -8.13 19.98 -34.65
C SER A 147 -8.52 21.46 -34.74
N LYS A 148 -9.67 21.82 -34.14
CA LYS A 148 -10.14 23.20 -34.12
C LYS A 148 -9.24 24.10 -33.29
N LEU A 149 -8.85 23.67 -32.08
CA LEU A 149 -7.97 24.45 -31.21
C LEU A 149 -6.58 24.64 -31.84
N VAL A 150 -6.05 23.62 -32.53
CA VAL A 150 -4.80 23.76 -33.30
C VAL A 150 -4.95 24.82 -34.40
N SER A 151 -6.07 24.82 -35.13
CA SER A 151 -6.30 25.79 -36.22
C SER A 151 -6.35 27.24 -35.75
N ILE A 152 -6.69 27.48 -34.47
CA ILE A 152 -6.73 28.81 -33.86
C ILE A 152 -5.47 29.13 -33.03
N GLY A 153 -4.43 28.29 -33.13
CA GLY A 153 -3.09 28.60 -32.61
C GLY A 153 -2.75 28.01 -31.24
N PHE A 154 -3.52 27.05 -30.71
CA PHE A 154 -3.11 26.34 -29.48
C PHE A 154 -1.88 25.46 -29.73
N SER A 155 -0.95 25.45 -28.78
CA SER A 155 0.25 24.63 -28.86
C SER A 155 -0.04 23.17 -28.52
N VAL A 156 0.54 22.28 -29.32
CA VAL A 156 0.46 20.83 -29.14
C VAL A 156 1.76 20.33 -28.52
N ASN A 157 1.66 19.52 -27.47
CA ASN A 157 2.81 18.85 -26.88
C ASN A 157 3.36 17.81 -27.88
N SER A 158 4.65 17.88 -28.19
CA SER A 158 5.29 17.03 -29.20
C SER A 158 5.38 15.55 -28.82
N SER A 159 5.30 15.23 -27.54
CA SER A 159 5.48 13.86 -27.03
C SER A 159 4.19 13.05 -27.01
N ASN A 160 3.06 13.67 -26.62
CA ASN A 160 1.77 12.98 -26.44
C ASN A 160 0.67 13.53 -27.35
N HIS A 161 0.98 14.52 -28.19
CA HIS A 161 0.06 15.20 -29.09
C HIS A 161 -1.14 15.87 -28.42
N ALA A 162 -1.10 16.07 -27.10
CA ALA A 162 -2.16 16.71 -26.35
C ALA A 162 -2.00 18.23 -26.32
N ILE A 163 -3.12 18.92 -26.19
CA ILE A 163 -3.16 20.32 -25.72
C ILE A 163 -3.40 20.26 -24.21
N GLU A 164 -2.41 20.69 -23.43
CA GLU A 164 -2.41 20.57 -21.97
C GLU A 164 -2.61 21.90 -21.24
N ASN A 165 -2.34 23.02 -21.91
CA ASN A 165 -2.34 24.37 -21.33
C ASN A 165 -3.72 25.05 -21.37
N ILE A 166 -4.79 24.29 -21.15
CA ILE A 166 -6.15 24.82 -21.08
C ILE A 166 -6.36 25.48 -19.71
N ARG A 167 -6.48 26.81 -19.70
CA ARG A 167 -6.65 27.60 -18.48
C ARG A 167 -8.14 27.72 -18.12
N TYR A 168 -8.66 26.67 -17.50
CA TYR A 168 -9.98 26.71 -16.87
C TYR A 168 -9.85 27.17 -15.42
N ALA A 169 -10.53 28.26 -15.07
CA ALA A 169 -10.66 28.72 -13.69
C ALA A 169 -12.00 28.22 -13.13
N SER A 170 -11.94 27.27 -12.20
CA SER A 170 -13.12 26.83 -11.44
C SER A 170 -13.69 27.99 -10.63
N LEU A 171 -15.02 28.08 -10.53
CA LEU A 171 -15.68 29.00 -9.60
C LEU A 171 -15.54 28.57 -8.14
N ASP A 172 -15.31 27.27 -7.88
CA ASP A 172 -15.01 26.74 -6.55
C ASP A 172 -13.50 26.50 -6.42
N ASN A 173 -12.85 27.24 -5.52
CA ASN A 173 -11.41 27.13 -5.22
C ASN A 173 -11.01 25.76 -4.64
N ASN A 174 -11.98 24.95 -4.19
CA ASN A 174 -11.72 23.60 -3.70
C ASN A 174 -11.79 22.53 -4.80
N VAL A 175 -12.12 22.93 -6.03
CA VAL A 175 -12.24 22.05 -7.19
C VAL A 175 -11.19 22.44 -8.22
N ASN A 176 -10.21 21.56 -8.40
CA ASN A 176 -9.22 21.66 -9.46
C ASN A 176 -9.71 20.87 -10.67
N THR A 177 -9.65 21.46 -11.87
CA THR A 177 -10.03 20.78 -13.11
C THR A 177 -8.91 20.89 -14.13
N LYS A 178 -8.38 19.74 -14.51
CA LYS A 178 -7.40 19.61 -15.58
C LYS A 178 -8.08 19.08 -16.83
N ILE A 179 -7.86 19.75 -17.95
CA ILE A 179 -8.42 19.38 -19.24
C ILE A 179 -7.26 19.04 -20.17
N LEU A 180 -7.31 17.84 -20.76
CA LEU A 180 -6.32 17.34 -21.72
C LEU A 180 -7.05 17.01 -23.02
N ILE A 181 -6.67 17.65 -24.12
CA ILE A 181 -7.36 17.48 -25.40
C ILE A 181 -6.41 16.75 -26.35
N TYR A 182 -6.78 15.52 -26.72
CA TYR A 182 -6.07 14.68 -27.68
C TYR A 182 -6.81 14.67 -29.03
N PRO A 183 -6.18 14.24 -30.14
CA PRO A 183 -6.78 14.27 -31.48
C PRO A 183 -8.18 13.66 -31.61
N LYS A 184 -8.52 12.65 -30.79
CA LYS A 184 -9.83 11.97 -30.83
C LYS A 184 -10.63 12.11 -29.53
N THR A 185 -10.01 12.54 -28.45
CA THR A 185 -10.59 12.40 -27.12
C THR A 185 -10.18 13.56 -26.24
N THR A 186 -11.14 14.12 -25.53
CA THR A 186 -10.91 15.08 -24.46
C THR A 186 -11.02 14.35 -23.14
N GLN A 187 -10.01 14.48 -22.28
CA GLN A 187 -10.02 13.98 -20.91
C GLN A 187 -10.21 15.15 -19.94
N ILE A 188 -11.09 14.95 -18.97
CA ILE A 188 -11.37 15.91 -17.91
C ILE A 188 -11.09 15.22 -16.59
N ILE A 189 -10.21 15.80 -15.79
CA ILE A 189 -9.82 15.30 -14.48
C ILE A 189 -10.24 16.35 -13.47
N ILE A 190 -11.12 15.99 -12.55
CA ILE A 190 -11.58 16.86 -11.47
C ILE A 190 -11.04 16.30 -10.17
N GLY A 191 -10.28 17.11 -9.44
CA GLY A 191 -9.80 16.81 -8.10
C GLY A 191 -10.40 17.78 -7.08
N CYS A 192 -10.95 17.26 -6.00
CA CYS A 192 -11.66 17.99 -4.96
C CYS A 192 -11.28 17.49 -3.56
N THR A 193 -9.98 17.38 -3.31
CA THR A 193 -9.39 16.82 -2.08
C THR A 193 -9.91 17.44 -0.78
N PHE A 194 -10.16 18.76 -0.76
CA PHE A 194 -10.56 19.50 0.44
C PHE A 194 -12.07 19.66 0.61
N LYS A 195 -12.84 19.54 -0.47
CA LYS A 195 -14.31 19.59 -0.47
C LYS A 195 -14.84 18.50 -1.40
N PRO A 196 -14.87 17.25 -0.93
CA PRO A 196 -15.15 16.10 -1.77
C PRO A 196 -16.61 16.11 -2.19
N ILE A 197 -16.91 15.50 -3.32
CA ILE A 197 -18.29 15.37 -3.79
C ILE A 197 -18.94 14.23 -3.00
N ILE A 198 -19.98 14.54 -2.23
CA ILE A 198 -20.78 13.52 -1.54
C ILE A 198 -21.44 12.64 -2.60
N TYR A 199 -21.37 11.32 -2.44
CA TYR A 199 -22.01 10.40 -3.38
C TYR A 199 -23.49 10.22 -3.03
N ASP A 200 -24.23 11.28 -3.26
CA ASP A 200 -25.68 11.38 -3.13
C ASP A 200 -26.25 12.28 -4.24
N VAL A 201 -27.55 12.55 -4.18
CA VAL A 201 -28.22 13.42 -5.15
C VAL A 201 -27.64 14.84 -5.15
N SER A 202 -27.24 15.38 -4.00
CA SER A 202 -26.71 16.75 -3.88
C SER A 202 -25.32 16.87 -4.52
N GLY A 203 -24.44 15.91 -4.29
CA GLY A 203 -23.14 15.87 -4.93
C GLY A 203 -23.22 15.58 -6.43
N VAL A 204 -24.21 14.79 -6.88
CA VAL A 204 -24.54 14.66 -8.31
C VAL A 204 -24.86 16.02 -8.93
N TYR A 205 -25.76 16.80 -8.31
CA TYR A 205 -26.08 18.14 -8.83
C TYR A 205 -24.86 19.05 -8.89
N SER A 206 -24.00 19.00 -7.87
CA SER A 206 -22.76 19.76 -7.81
C SER A 206 -21.80 19.36 -8.95
N LEU A 207 -21.64 18.06 -9.19
CA LEU A 207 -20.81 17.53 -10.27
C LEU A 207 -21.35 17.94 -11.64
N ILE A 208 -22.64 17.76 -11.90
CA ILE A 208 -23.26 18.12 -13.19
C ILE A 208 -23.17 19.62 -13.44
N SER A 209 -23.42 20.44 -12.43
CA SER A 209 -23.29 21.90 -12.55
C SER A 209 -21.87 22.31 -12.93
N HIS A 210 -20.85 21.71 -12.29
CA HIS A 210 -19.45 21.96 -12.61
C HIS A 210 -19.09 21.48 -14.03
N LEU A 211 -19.51 20.29 -14.41
CA LEU A 211 -19.25 19.75 -15.75
C LEU A 211 -19.95 20.56 -16.86
N ALA A 212 -21.15 21.10 -16.60
CA ALA A 212 -21.83 22.00 -17.52
C ALA A 212 -21.05 23.31 -17.73
N GLN A 213 -20.43 23.86 -16.67
CA GLN A 213 -19.54 25.02 -16.79
C GLN A 213 -18.31 24.69 -17.63
N VAL A 214 -17.72 23.51 -17.43
CA VAL A 214 -16.59 23.05 -18.24
C VAL A 214 -17.01 22.88 -19.72
N GLN A 215 -18.16 22.25 -19.98
CA GLN A 215 -18.70 22.11 -21.33
C GLN A 215 -18.91 23.49 -21.99
N PHE A 216 -19.53 24.43 -21.28
CA PHE A 216 -19.76 25.79 -21.77
C PHE A 216 -18.44 26.51 -22.09
N TYR A 217 -17.45 26.41 -21.20
CA TYR A 217 -16.13 27.00 -21.41
C TYR A 217 -15.44 26.43 -22.66
N LEU A 218 -15.47 25.11 -22.85
CA LEU A 218 -14.87 24.47 -24.03
C LEU A 218 -15.58 24.87 -25.33
N SER A 219 -16.90 25.00 -25.30
CA SER A 219 -17.67 25.50 -26.45
C SER A 219 -17.29 26.95 -26.78
N GLN A 220 -17.08 27.80 -25.76
CA GLN A 220 -16.64 29.18 -25.94
C GLN A 220 -15.23 29.29 -26.55
N LEU A 221 -14.30 28.40 -26.18
CA LEU A 221 -12.95 28.38 -26.77
C LEU A 221 -12.96 28.23 -28.30
N THR A 222 -13.97 27.54 -28.84
CA THR A 222 -14.14 27.33 -30.28
C THR A 222 -15.21 28.23 -30.90
N LYS A 223 -15.72 29.22 -30.16
CA LYS A 223 -16.87 30.06 -30.57
C LYS A 223 -18.07 29.24 -31.01
N TYR A 224 -18.30 28.10 -30.35
CA TYR A 224 -19.38 27.15 -30.64
C TYR A 224 -19.29 26.46 -32.02
N GLU A 225 -18.14 26.51 -32.68
CA GLU A 225 -17.95 25.85 -33.98
C GLU A 225 -17.71 24.34 -33.87
N THR A 226 -17.35 23.85 -32.67
CA THR A 226 -17.14 22.43 -32.37
C THR A 226 -18.31 21.89 -31.55
N MET A 227 -18.88 20.76 -31.99
CA MET A 227 -19.93 20.08 -31.23
C MET A 227 -19.30 19.33 -30.05
N ILE A 228 -19.62 19.76 -28.83
CA ILE A 228 -19.24 19.06 -27.60
C ILE A 228 -20.43 18.21 -27.14
N PRO A 229 -20.25 16.89 -26.94
CA PRO A 229 -21.32 16.03 -26.45
C PRO A 229 -21.92 16.53 -25.14
N GLU A 230 -23.20 16.26 -24.93
CA GLU A 230 -23.86 16.52 -23.66
C GLU A 230 -23.14 15.84 -22.49
N VAL A 231 -23.07 16.50 -21.34
CA VAL A 231 -22.39 16.01 -20.13
C VAL A 231 -22.82 14.58 -19.77
N LYS A 232 -24.12 14.27 -19.89
CA LYS A 232 -24.66 12.95 -19.55
C LYS A 232 -24.02 11.79 -20.36
N ALA A 233 -23.50 12.08 -21.55
CA ALA A 233 -22.86 11.12 -22.44
C ALA A 233 -21.35 10.98 -22.19
N TRP A 234 -20.76 11.81 -21.34
CA TRP A 234 -19.33 11.71 -21.02
C TRP A 234 -19.06 10.42 -20.27
N ILE A 235 -17.95 9.75 -20.59
CA ILE A 235 -17.59 8.46 -20.03
C ILE A 235 -16.74 8.68 -18.79
N VAL A 236 -17.25 8.24 -17.64
CA VAL A 236 -16.50 8.16 -16.39
C VAL A 236 -15.55 6.97 -16.47
N THR A 237 -14.25 7.25 -16.50
CA THR A 237 -13.21 6.22 -16.64
C THR A 237 -12.65 5.78 -15.30
N ARG A 238 -12.62 6.69 -14.33
CA ARG A 238 -12.16 6.42 -12.97
C ARG A 238 -12.81 7.39 -12.00
N TYR A 239 -13.12 6.94 -10.79
CA TYR A 239 -13.22 7.82 -9.64
C TYR A 239 -12.72 7.13 -8.38
N ASP A 240 -12.26 7.93 -7.44
CA ASP A 240 -11.71 7.47 -6.18
C ASP A 240 -12.75 7.72 -5.09
N PHE A 241 -13.40 6.65 -4.66
CA PHE A 241 -14.32 6.65 -3.52
C PHE A 241 -13.55 6.65 -2.23
N ASN A 242 -14.01 7.43 -1.27
CA ASN A 242 -13.48 7.35 0.07
C ASN A 242 -14.54 7.52 1.16
N LYS A 243 -14.18 7.03 2.34
CA LYS A 243 -14.77 7.39 3.61
C LYS A 243 -13.65 7.85 4.51
N ASP A 244 -13.79 9.05 5.06
CA ASP A 244 -12.83 9.66 5.99
C ASP A 244 -13.47 9.65 7.36
N GLY A 245 -12.79 9.10 8.37
CA GLY A 245 -13.30 9.10 9.74
C GLY A 245 -13.27 10.50 10.34
N SER A 246 -14.16 10.74 11.30
CA SER A 246 -14.23 12.00 12.06
C SER A 246 -13.15 12.11 13.13
N ASP A 247 -12.70 10.97 13.65
CA ASP A 247 -11.87 10.93 14.86
C ASP A 247 -10.38 10.92 14.51
N SER A 248 -9.62 11.76 15.21
CA SER A 248 -8.18 11.76 15.10
C SER A 248 -7.58 10.57 15.86
N VAL A 249 -6.62 9.89 15.23
CA VAL A 249 -6.01 8.66 15.73
C VAL A 249 -4.54 8.94 16.01
N ASN A 250 -4.17 8.90 17.28
CA ASN A 250 -2.77 8.98 17.70
C ASN A 250 -2.10 7.60 17.64
N ALA A 251 -2.03 7.03 16.44
CA ALA A 251 -1.37 5.75 16.17
C ALA A 251 -0.24 5.91 15.15
N GLN A 252 0.65 4.90 15.12
CA GLN A 252 1.65 4.79 14.06
C GLN A 252 0.96 4.65 12.69
N PRO A 253 1.50 5.28 11.62
CA PRO A 253 0.93 5.13 10.29
C PRO A 253 0.87 3.67 9.89
N PHE A 254 -0.27 3.26 9.35
CA PHE A 254 -0.43 1.95 8.75
C PHE A 254 -1.24 2.08 7.46
N TRP A 255 -1.10 1.05 6.63
CA TRP A 255 -1.97 0.83 5.49
C TRP A 255 -2.25 -0.67 5.36
N ARG A 256 -3.41 -0.99 4.82
CA ARG A 256 -3.89 -2.32 4.48
C ARG A 256 -4.56 -2.25 3.12
N GLU A 257 -4.32 -3.24 2.29
CA GLU A 257 -4.99 -3.41 1.01
C GLU A 257 -5.76 -4.72 1.03
N PHE A 258 -7.00 -4.66 0.57
CA PHE A 258 -7.90 -5.79 0.45
C PHE A 258 -8.42 -5.83 -0.98
N GLU A 259 -8.27 -6.97 -1.64
CA GLU A 259 -8.91 -7.19 -2.93
C GLU A 259 -10.28 -7.83 -2.67
N SER A 260 -11.34 -7.12 -3.03
CA SER A 260 -12.70 -7.64 -2.96
C SER A 260 -13.13 -8.11 -4.34
N VAL A 261 -13.64 -9.34 -4.39
CA VAL A 261 -14.13 -9.98 -5.62
C VAL A 261 -15.24 -9.17 -6.29
N SER A 262 -16.05 -8.43 -5.50
CA SER A 262 -17.18 -7.64 -6.00
C SER A 262 -16.90 -6.15 -6.14
N THR A 263 -15.90 -5.61 -5.44
CA THR A 263 -15.69 -4.15 -5.33
C THR A 263 -14.28 -3.70 -5.72
N GLY A 264 -13.40 -4.61 -6.15
CA GLY A 264 -12.03 -4.26 -6.55
C GLY A 264 -11.12 -3.97 -5.37
N LEU A 265 -10.03 -3.21 -5.60
CA LEU A 265 -9.02 -2.91 -4.60
C LEU A 265 -9.52 -1.84 -3.61
N ILE A 266 -9.55 -2.20 -2.33
CA ILE A 266 -9.87 -1.32 -1.21
C ILE A 266 -8.60 -1.08 -0.39
N ARG A 267 -8.33 0.18 -0.06
CA ARG A 267 -7.24 0.60 0.81
C ARG A 267 -7.80 1.11 2.13
N PHE A 268 -7.24 0.68 3.23
CA PHE A 268 -7.51 1.23 4.55
C PHE A 268 -6.22 1.76 5.17
N TYR A 269 -6.16 3.06 5.46
CA TYR A 269 -4.92 3.71 5.93
C TYR A 269 -5.19 4.93 6.80
N LEU A 270 -4.17 5.40 7.51
CA LEU A 270 -4.21 6.67 8.23
C LEU A 270 -3.79 7.83 7.31
N LYS A 271 -4.71 8.71 6.98
CA LYS A 271 -4.42 9.94 6.23
C LYS A 271 -3.96 11.04 7.17
N LYS A 272 -2.84 11.68 6.84
CA LYS A 272 -2.38 12.89 7.53
C LYS A 272 -3.12 14.12 6.99
N MET A 273 -3.75 14.86 7.88
CA MET A 273 -4.48 16.09 7.59
C MET A 273 -3.56 17.32 7.63
N PRO A 274 -3.97 18.47 7.04
CA PRO A 274 -3.15 19.68 7.02
C PRO A 274 -2.75 20.20 8.41
N ASN A 275 -3.60 19.99 9.42
CA ASN A 275 -3.35 20.32 10.83
C ASN A 275 -2.37 19.34 11.52
N GLY A 276 -1.88 18.32 10.81
CA GLY A 276 -0.96 17.31 11.33
C GLY A 276 -1.63 16.10 11.96
N GLU A 277 -2.95 16.14 12.21
CA GLU A 277 -3.73 15.02 12.72
C GLU A 277 -3.78 13.87 11.72
N ARG A 278 -4.12 12.69 12.21
CA ARG A 278 -4.31 11.49 11.38
C ARG A 278 -5.72 10.99 11.55
N ILE A 279 -6.41 10.73 10.44
CA ILE A 279 -7.74 10.14 10.44
C ILE A 279 -7.73 8.81 9.69
N PRO A 280 -8.57 7.83 10.07
CA PRO A 280 -8.74 6.62 9.28
C PRO A 280 -9.40 6.98 7.94
N ARG A 281 -8.97 6.31 6.89
CA ARG A 281 -9.54 6.44 5.55
C ARG A 281 -9.72 5.07 4.93
N LEU A 282 -10.92 4.82 4.43
CA LEU A 282 -11.21 3.74 3.50
C LEU A 282 -11.27 4.35 2.10
N GLU A 283 -10.51 3.81 1.15
CA GLU A 283 -10.46 4.28 -0.22
C GLU A 283 -10.69 3.12 -1.19
N GLN A 284 -11.51 3.34 -2.20
CA GLN A 284 -11.84 2.37 -3.24
C GLN A 284 -11.72 3.07 -4.59
N VAL A 285 -10.80 2.61 -5.43
CA VAL A 285 -10.70 3.10 -6.81
C VAL A 285 -11.67 2.31 -7.68
N ARG A 286 -12.58 3.00 -8.37
CA ARG A 286 -13.48 2.37 -9.34
C ARG A 286 -13.16 2.85 -10.75
N THR A 287 -13.27 1.94 -11.71
CA THR A 287 -12.98 2.18 -13.14
C THR A 287 -14.15 1.75 -14.02
N PRO A 288 -15.33 2.38 -13.88
CA PRO A 288 -16.56 1.85 -14.46
C PRO A 288 -16.56 1.85 -15.99
N ASN A 289 -15.91 2.85 -16.61
CA ASN A 289 -15.93 3.07 -18.07
C ASN A 289 -17.38 3.13 -18.62
N LYS A 290 -18.24 3.90 -17.94
CA LYS A 290 -19.66 4.08 -18.26
C LYS A 290 -20.01 5.55 -18.47
N PRO A 291 -21.06 5.88 -19.25
CA PRO A 291 -21.61 7.23 -19.32
C PRO A 291 -22.04 7.74 -17.95
N ILE A 292 -21.94 9.07 -17.74
CA ILE A 292 -22.43 9.72 -16.52
C ILE A 292 -23.88 9.33 -16.23
N SER A 293 -24.76 9.31 -17.25
CA SER A 293 -26.17 8.97 -17.05
C SER A 293 -26.37 7.63 -16.33
N GLN A 294 -25.59 6.60 -16.66
CA GLN A 294 -25.66 5.30 -16.00
C GLN A 294 -25.15 5.36 -14.56
N ILE A 295 -24.09 6.13 -14.30
CA ILE A 295 -23.61 6.36 -12.93
C ILE A 295 -24.66 7.09 -12.09
N LEU A 296 -25.41 8.03 -12.67
CA LEU A 296 -26.49 8.72 -11.97
C LEU A 296 -27.65 7.78 -11.62
N GLU A 297 -28.04 6.91 -12.54
CA GLU A 297 -29.07 5.89 -12.30
C GLU A 297 -28.66 4.97 -11.15
N GLU A 298 -27.40 4.53 -11.10
CA GLU A 298 -26.85 3.73 -10.01
C GLU A 298 -26.92 4.44 -8.64
N ILE A 299 -26.70 5.77 -8.60
CA ILE A 299 -26.79 6.58 -7.38
C ILE A 299 -28.23 6.72 -6.92
N ILE A 300 -29.15 6.99 -7.84
CA ILE A 300 -30.56 7.22 -7.52
C ILE A 300 -31.26 5.91 -7.09
N SER A 301 -30.76 4.77 -7.55
CA SER A 301 -31.31 3.45 -7.22
C SER A 301 -30.87 2.88 -5.86
N GLN A 302 -29.96 3.55 -5.14
CA GLN A 302 -29.46 3.16 -3.81
C GLN A 302 -30.29 3.79 -2.70
#